data_AF-A0A3N1Y0C7-F1
#
_entry.id   AF-A0A3N1Y0C7-F1
#
_cell.length_a   1.000
_cell.length_b   1.000
_cell.length_c   1.000
_cell.angle_alpha   90.00
_cell.angle_beta   90.00
_cell.angle_gamma   90.00
#
_symmetry.space_group_name_H-M   'P 1'
#
loop_
_entity.id
_entity.type
_entity.pdbx_description
1 polymer ?
#
loop_
_entity_poly.entity_id
_entity_poly.type
_entity_poly.pdbx_seq_one_letter_code
_entity_poly.pdbx_strand_id
1 'polypeptide(L)'
;MSVTRLVVELGTPPEAEAVEGLAGVEGLALGPQALEGPLPPLPEGAPLALCGVDPEVAPAWHGRPDTVWVCDGGLEETARLRDAWPDLVWVPRTTVYQPTVRYEFSPHLGTESFKFYVPDMGAMLARRVGDGDQDVRRWVVRAAELGFGTVWLHGSQAEERGRGLDLEALVRARSRYDGAIWISGGVTELRHLENLRREGGAAAVVLPPDRIAALGVAPALAALRPQAGEALAVEVARGGCPGAAGEGLPA
;
A
#
# COMPACT_ATOMS: atom_id res chain seq x y z
N MET A 1 -7.98 -6.22 -15.49
CA MET A 1 -7.07 -5.58 -14.52
C MET A 1 -7.89 -4.54 -13.76
N SER A 2 -7.76 -4.48 -12.43
CA SER A 2 -8.42 -3.43 -11.64
C SER A 2 -7.79 -2.07 -11.99
N VAL A 3 -8.61 -1.03 -12.12
CA VAL A 3 -8.14 0.35 -12.29
C VAL A 3 -7.72 0.89 -10.94
N THR A 4 -6.49 1.42 -10.84
CA THR A 4 -6.02 2.08 -9.62
C THR A 4 -6.71 3.43 -9.47
N ARG A 5 -7.37 3.63 -8.33
CA ARG A 5 -8.04 4.89 -7.99
C ARG A 5 -7.07 5.91 -7.40
N LEU A 6 -7.31 7.19 -7.69
CA LEU A 6 -6.60 8.31 -7.05
C LEU A 6 -7.37 8.79 -5.82
N VAL A 7 -6.80 8.63 -4.63
CA VAL A 7 -7.38 9.06 -3.35
C VAL A 7 -6.53 10.18 -2.76
N VAL A 8 -7.16 11.20 -2.17
CA VAL A 8 -6.44 12.33 -1.56
C VAL A 8 -6.63 12.32 -0.04
N GLU A 9 -5.52 12.39 0.70
CA GLU A 9 -5.50 12.45 2.17
C GLU A 9 -5.62 13.89 2.66
N LEU A 10 -6.71 14.23 3.35
CA LEU A 10 -6.98 15.54 3.94
C LEU A 10 -6.88 15.43 5.46
N GLY A 11 -5.80 15.96 6.03
CA GLY A 11 -5.63 16.03 7.49
C GLY A 11 -6.43 17.17 8.13
N THR A 12 -6.69 18.23 7.39
CA THR A 12 -7.41 19.44 7.80
C THR A 12 -8.46 19.82 6.77
N PRO A 13 -9.47 20.64 7.13
CA PRO A 13 -10.41 21.17 6.16
C PRO A 13 -9.67 21.88 5.01
N PRO A 14 -9.92 21.53 3.75
CA PRO A 14 -9.37 22.29 2.63
C PRO A 14 -10.01 23.67 2.56
N GLU A 15 -9.23 24.67 2.16
CA GLU A 15 -9.78 25.98 1.78
C GLU A 15 -10.66 25.84 0.52
N ALA A 16 -11.63 26.74 0.33
CA ALA A 16 -12.57 26.65 -0.79
C ALA A 16 -11.87 26.58 -2.16
N GLU A 17 -10.79 27.32 -2.36
CA GLU A 17 -9.97 27.29 -3.59
C GLU A 17 -9.27 25.92 -3.77
N ALA A 18 -8.81 25.31 -2.68
CA ALA A 18 -8.21 23.99 -2.72
C ALA A 18 -9.23 22.90 -3.10
N VAL A 19 -10.51 23.06 -2.72
CA VAL A 19 -11.58 22.12 -3.10
C VAL A 19 -11.78 22.07 -4.62
N GLU A 20 -11.71 23.20 -5.30
CA GLU A 20 -11.80 23.25 -6.78
C GLU A 20 -10.61 22.53 -7.43
N GLY A 21 -9.41 22.68 -6.85
CA GLY A 21 -8.21 21.97 -7.30
C GLY A 21 -8.26 20.45 -7.14
N LEU A 22 -9.19 19.93 -6.31
CA LEU A 22 -9.43 18.50 -6.11
C LEU A 22 -10.55 17.94 -6.99
N ALA A 23 -11.13 18.74 -7.90
CA ALA A 23 -12.16 18.27 -8.81
C ALA A 23 -11.65 17.09 -9.66
N GLY A 24 -12.38 15.96 -9.61
CA GLY A 24 -12.06 14.74 -10.37
C GLY A 24 -11.28 13.68 -9.59
N VAL A 25 -10.92 13.91 -8.33
CA VAL A 25 -10.38 12.84 -7.47
C VAL A 25 -11.40 11.72 -7.30
N GLU A 26 -10.92 10.50 -7.11
CA GLU A 26 -11.77 9.29 -7.11
C GLU A 26 -12.05 8.75 -5.72
N GLY A 27 -11.61 9.45 -4.69
CA GLY A 27 -11.85 9.14 -3.29
C GLY A 27 -11.11 10.10 -2.37
N LEU A 28 -11.45 10.06 -1.09
CA LEU A 28 -10.79 10.86 -0.05
C LEU A 28 -10.42 9.99 1.14
N ALA A 29 -9.32 10.35 1.81
CA ALA A 29 -8.97 9.88 3.13
C ALA A 29 -9.01 11.09 4.08
N LEU A 30 -9.93 11.13 5.03
CA LEU A 30 -10.20 12.27 5.90
C LEU A 30 -9.68 11.99 7.31
N GLY A 31 -8.83 12.88 7.82
CA GLY A 31 -8.51 12.94 9.25
C GLY A 31 -9.65 13.59 10.06
N PRO A 32 -9.61 13.53 11.40
CA PRO A 32 -10.69 14.01 12.25
C PRO A 32 -11.06 15.48 12.03
N GLN A 33 -10.06 16.33 11.81
CA GLN A 33 -10.27 17.76 11.60
C GLN A 33 -10.90 18.05 10.23
N ALA A 34 -10.63 17.25 9.20
CA ALA A 34 -11.15 17.46 7.85
C ALA A 34 -12.67 17.18 7.72
N LEU A 35 -13.28 16.53 8.72
CA LEU A 35 -14.72 16.22 8.72
C LEU A 35 -15.61 17.45 8.88
N GLU A 36 -15.09 18.54 9.44
CA GLU A 36 -15.84 19.77 9.69
C GLU A 36 -15.95 20.67 8.45
N GLY A 37 -15.19 20.35 7.39
CA GLY A 37 -15.07 21.18 6.19
C GLY A 37 -15.99 20.77 5.04
N PRO A 38 -16.13 21.64 4.02
CA PRO A 38 -16.73 21.25 2.76
C PRO A 38 -15.87 20.17 2.08
N LEU A 39 -16.51 19.12 1.58
CA LEU A 39 -15.85 18.08 0.80
C LEU A 39 -15.99 18.36 -0.70
N PRO A 40 -14.97 18.05 -1.52
CA PRO A 40 -15.11 18.11 -2.96
C PRO A 40 -16.17 17.09 -3.44
N PRO A 41 -16.85 17.36 -4.56
CA PRO A 41 -17.77 16.40 -5.15
C PRO A 41 -17.01 15.14 -5.55
N LEU A 42 -17.49 13.99 -5.10
CA LEU A 42 -16.93 12.68 -5.42
C LEU A 42 -17.83 11.91 -6.38
N PRO A 43 -17.26 11.06 -7.26
CA PRO A 43 -18.05 10.17 -8.09
C PRO A 43 -18.78 9.13 -7.23
N GLU A 44 -19.90 8.61 -7.75
CA GLU A 44 -20.66 7.56 -7.07
C GLU A 44 -19.78 6.32 -6.80
N GLY A 45 -19.80 5.84 -5.55
CA GLY A 45 -18.97 4.70 -5.12
C GLY A 45 -17.48 5.01 -4.93
N ALA A 46 -17.08 6.28 -4.95
CA ALA A 46 -15.75 6.71 -4.55
C ALA A 46 -15.48 6.34 -3.08
N PRO A 47 -14.38 5.65 -2.74
CA PRO A 47 -14.08 5.35 -1.35
C PRO A 47 -13.86 6.62 -0.53
N LEU A 48 -14.46 6.64 0.66
CA LEU A 48 -14.24 7.64 1.68
C LEU A 48 -13.63 6.96 2.92
N ALA A 49 -12.34 7.16 3.13
CA ALA A 49 -11.60 6.61 4.27
C ALA A 49 -11.58 7.59 5.44
N LEU A 50 -12.02 7.16 6.63
CA LEU A 50 -11.97 7.95 7.86
C LEU A 50 -10.74 7.52 8.68
N CYS A 51 -9.71 8.34 8.70
CA CYS A 51 -8.40 8.02 9.27
C CYS A 51 -8.28 8.47 10.73
N GLY A 52 -8.18 7.52 11.66
CA GLY A 52 -8.05 7.83 13.09
C GLY A 52 -9.27 8.54 13.68
N VAL A 53 -10.43 8.43 13.02
CA VAL A 53 -11.70 8.97 13.50
C VAL A 53 -12.34 7.96 14.44
N ASP A 54 -12.93 8.43 15.53
CA ASP A 54 -13.74 7.61 16.44
C ASP A 54 -15.17 7.45 15.88
N PRO A 55 -15.68 6.23 15.69
CA PRO A 55 -17.08 5.97 15.30
C PRO A 55 -18.11 6.71 16.15
N GLU A 56 -17.87 6.86 17.45
CA GLU A 56 -18.84 7.46 18.36
C GLU A 56 -19.04 8.96 18.09
N VAL A 57 -17.99 9.65 17.64
CA VAL A 57 -18.04 11.10 17.39
C VAL A 57 -18.48 11.46 15.97
N ALA A 58 -18.60 10.45 15.09
CA ALA A 58 -18.91 10.61 13.68
C ALA A 58 -20.08 9.70 13.21
N PRO A 59 -21.23 9.64 13.94
CA PRO A 59 -22.33 8.72 13.63
C PRO A 59 -23.01 9.02 12.28
N ALA A 60 -22.90 10.25 11.77
CA ALA A 60 -23.42 10.64 10.46
C ALA A 60 -22.77 9.86 9.29
N TRP A 61 -21.61 9.25 9.54
CA TRP A 61 -20.88 8.45 8.56
C TRP A 61 -21.18 6.95 8.63
N HIS A 62 -21.97 6.52 9.62
CA HIS A 62 -22.38 5.11 9.76
C HIS A 62 -23.33 4.70 8.64
N GLY A 63 -23.21 3.46 8.18
CA GLY A 63 -24.10 2.87 7.16
C GLY A 63 -23.93 3.41 5.74
N ARG A 64 -23.01 4.36 5.53
CA ARG A 64 -22.64 4.83 4.19
C ARG A 64 -21.86 3.73 3.46
N PRO A 65 -22.32 3.27 2.29
CA PRO A 65 -21.73 2.11 1.60
C PRO A 65 -20.33 2.40 1.03
N ASP A 66 -20.00 3.67 0.86
CA ASP A 66 -18.74 4.19 0.34
C ASP A 66 -17.69 4.47 1.45
N THR A 67 -18.09 4.38 2.72
CA THR A 67 -17.24 4.74 3.85
C THR A 67 -16.47 3.54 4.41
N VAL A 68 -15.18 3.73 4.64
CA VAL A 68 -14.31 2.78 5.36
C VAL A 68 -13.59 3.49 6.51
N TRP A 69 -13.32 2.76 7.59
CA TRP A 69 -12.63 3.27 8.78
C TRP A 69 -11.19 2.77 8.78
N VAL A 70 -10.24 3.69 8.82
CA VAL A 70 -8.81 3.39 8.75
C VAL A 70 -8.21 3.48 10.14
N CYS A 71 -7.53 2.41 10.56
CA CYS A 71 -6.82 2.32 11.84
C CYS A 71 -5.31 2.18 11.61
N ASP A 72 -4.53 3.06 12.25
CA ASP A 72 -3.06 3.03 12.23
C ASP A 72 -2.45 2.10 13.30
N GLY A 73 -3.27 1.54 14.19
CA GLY A 73 -2.85 0.72 15.33
C GLY A 73 -2.38 -0.70 14.98
N GLY A 74 -2.29 -1.05 13.68
CA GLY A 74 -1.95 -2.40 13.23
C GLY A 74 -3.14 -3.37 13.20
N LEU A 75 -2.89 -4.62 12.83
CA LEU A 75 -3.95 -5.61 12.52
C LEU A 75 -4.81 -5.97 13.72
N GLU A 76 -4.18 -6.26 14.86
CA GLU A 76 -4.90 -6.76 16.04
C GLU A 76 -5.70 -5.64 16.73
N GLU A 77 -5.24 -4.39 16.68
CA GLU A 77 -6.05 -3.23 17.09
C GLU A 77 -7.24 -3.06 16.15
N THR A 78 -7.00 -3.07 14.83
CA THR A 78 -8.07 -2.94 13.84
C THR A 78 -9.13 -4.05 13.99
N ALA A 79 -8.70 -5.28 14.32
CA ALA A 79 -9.61 -6.40 14.53
C ALA A 79 -10.47 -6.21 15.79
N ARG A 80 -9.87 -5.70 16.88
CA ARG A 80 -10.63 -5.34 18.10
C ARG A 80 -11.66 -4.25 17.84
N LEU A 81 -11.29 -3.21 17.08
CA LEU A 81 -12.23 -2.14 16.69
C LEU A 81 -13.35 -2.72 15.83
N ARG A 82 -13.05 -3.57 14.84
CA ARG A 82 -14.08 -4.25 14.07
C ARG A 82 -15.03 -5.07 14.94
N ASP A 83 -14.52 -5.80 15.92
CA ASP A 83 -15.38 -6.60 16.80
C ASP A 83 -16.28 -5.73 17.70
N ALA A 84 -15.83 -4.52 18.05
CA ALA A 84 -16.63 -3.53 18.78
C ALA A 84 -17.66 -2.81 17.88
N TRP A 85 -17.35 -2.61 16.59
CA TRP A 85 -18.23 -1.99 15.59
C TRP A 85 -18.34 -2.87 14.32
N PRO A 86 -19.07 -4.00 14.38
CA PRO A 86 -19.08 -5.01 13.32
C PRO A 86 -19.79 -4.57 12.04
N ASP A 87 -20.66 -3.57 12.12
CA ASP A 87 -21.38 -3.01 10.96
C ASP A 87 -20.53 -2.05 10.13
N LEU A 88 -19.33 -1.70 10.60
CA LEU A 88 -18.40 -0.80 9.92
C LEU A 88 -17.34 -1.58 9.12
N VAL A 89 -16.93 -1.02 8.00
CA VAL A 89 -15.85 -1.58 7.17
C VAL A 89 -14.51 -1.03 7.64
N TRP A 90 -13.66 -1.90 8.18
CA TRP A 90 -12.35 -1.51 8.73
C TRP A 90 -11.19 -1.83 7.78
N VAL A 91 -10.22 -0.92 7.72
CA VAL A 91 -9.01 -1.02 6.89
C VAL A 91 -7.78 -0.80 7.79
N PRO A 92 -6.95 -1.82 8.02
CA PRO A 92 -5.69 -1.64 8.73
C PRO A 92 -4.70 -0.89 7.84
N ARG A 93 -4.14 0.21 8.37
CA ARG A 93 -3.00 0.93 7.79
C ARG A 93 -1.74 0.54 8.53
N THR A 94 -0.67 0.26 7.79
CA THR A 94 0.63 -0.06 8.36
C THR A 94 1.76 0.57 7.58
N THR A 95 2.85 0.87 8.26
CA THR A 95 4.07 1.39 7.64
C THR A 95 4.93 0.24 7.12
N VAL A 96 5.32 0.29 5.85
CA VAL A 96 6.29 -0.63 5.24
C VAL A 96 7.66 0.02 5.14
N TYR A 97 8.72 -0.73 5.44
CA TYR A 97 10.09 -0.27 5.36
C TYR A 97 11.07 -1.37 4.93
N GLN A 98 12.23 -0.94 4.46
CA GLN A 98 13.39 -1.81 4.29
C GLN A 98 14.23 -1.78 5.58
N PRO A 99 14.52 -2.92 6.21
CA PRO A 99 15.35 -2.96 7.40
C PRO A 99 16.77 -2.48 7.08
N THR A 100 17.30 -1.56 7.89
CA THR A 100 18.69 -1.13 7.77
C THR A 100 19.59 -2.22 8.33
N VAL A 101 20.45 -2.79 7.49
CA VAL A 101 21.44 -3.77 7.93
C VAL A 101 22.52 -3.07 8.73
N ARG A 102 22.61 -3.35 10.03
CA ARG A 102 23.73 -2.94 10.87
C ARG A 102 24.76 -4.07 10.89
N TYR A 103 25.98 -3.76 10.54
CA TYR A 103 27.11 -4.67 10.68
C TYR A 103 27.64 -4.54 12.10
N GLU A 104 27.35 -5.51 12.97
CA GLU A 104 27.94 -5.58 14.30
C GLU A 104 29.15 -6.53 14.31
N PHE A 105 30.24 -6.10 14.95
CA PHE A 105 31.41 -6.95 15.16
C PHE A 105 31.14 -7.87 16.35
N SER A 106 31.09 -9.19 16.14
CA SER A 106 31.15 -10.12 17.28
C SER A 106 32.47 -9.91 18.04
N PRO A 107 32.42 -9.51 19.33
CA PRO A 107 33.61 -9.27 20.13
C PRO A 107 34.30 -10.57 20.59
N HIS A 108 33.77 -11.74 20.22
CA HIS A 108 34.21 -13.04 20.75
C HIS A 108 35.10 -13.87 19.81
N LEU A 109 35.49 -13.34 18.65
CA LEU A 109 36.51 -13.97 17.80
C LEU A 109 37.82 -13.20 17.91
N GLY A 110 38.44 -13.36 19.08
CA GLY A 110 39.83 -13.01 19.32
C GLY A 110 40.72 -14.19 18.94
N THR A 111 41.11 -14.25 17.68
CA THR A 111 42.38 -14.83 17.20
C THR A 111 42.49 -14.55 15.72
N GLU A 112 43.67 -14.12 15.29
CA GLU A 112 44.05 -13.83 13.92
C GLU A 112 43.71 -15.01 12.99
N SER A 113 42.69 -14.84 12.13
CA SER A 113 42.61 -15.33 10.74
C SER A 113 41.15 -15.30 10.26
N PHE A 114 40.87 -14.32 9.39
CA PHE A 114 39.68 -14.17 8.51
C PHE A 114 38.29 -14.27 9.17
N LYS A 115 37.70 -13.11 9.48
CA LYS A 115 36.27 -12.97 9.73
C LYS A 115 35.53 -13.04 8.40
N PHE A 116 34.78 -14.11 8.16
CA PHE A 116 33.88 -14.20 7.01
C PHE A 116 32.55 -13.54 7.37
N TYR A 117 32.19 -12.50 6.62
CA TYR A 117 30.88 -11.89 6.67
C TYR A 117 29.93 -12.72 5.81
N VAL A 118 28.90 -13.29 6.41
CA VAL A 118 27.73 -13.76 5.66
C VAL A 118 26.58 -12.87 6.05
N PRO A 119 26.24 -11.84 5.26
CA PRO A 119 25.00 -11.11 5.47
C PRO A 119 23.84 -12.09 5.35
N ASP A 120 22.85 -11.99 6.23
CA ASP A 120 21.58 -12.67 6.03
C ASP A 120 20.86 -12.02 4.85
N MET A 121 21.10 -12.56 3.66
CA MET A 121 20.52 -12.10 2.41
C MET A 121 18.99 -12.16 2.43
N GLY A 122 18.40 -13.05 3.24
CA GLY A 122 16.95 -13.14 3.44
C GLY A 122 16.38 -11.94 4.19
N ALA A 123 17.09 -11.48 5.22
CA ALA A 123 16.74 -10.27 5.97
C ALA A 123 16.98 -8.97 5.16
N MET A 124 17.95 -8.96 4.24
CA MET A 124 18.29 -7.78 3.43
C MET A 124 17.22 -7.39 2.40
N LEU A 125 16.48 -8.37 1.88
CA LEU A 125 15.49 -8.17 0.82
C LEU A 125 14.05 -8.18 1.32
N ALA A 126 13.81 -8.43 2.60
CA ALA A 126 12.46 -8.51 3.13
C ALA A 126 11.91 -7.10 3.41
N ARG A 127 10.80 -6.74 2.76
CA ARG A 127 9.97 -5.60 3.16
C ARG A 127 9.27 -5.96 4.47
N ARG A 128 9.50 -5.17 5.52
CA ARG A 128 8.91 -5.38 6.85
C ARG A 128 7.81 -4.37 7.10
N VAL A 129 6.86 -4.75 7.93
CA VAL A 129 5.81 -3.87 8.44
C VAL A 129 6.16 -3.40 9.85
N GLY A 130 5.83 -2.15 10.19
CA GLY A 130 6.03 -1.60 11.55
C GLY A 130 5.22 -2.34 12.61
N ASP A 131 4.09 -2.92 12.21
CA ASP A 131 3.25 -3.77 13.04
C ASP A 131 3.94 -5.13 13.30
N GLY A 132 4.60 -5.24 14.46
CA GLY A 132 5.26 -6.46 14.91
C GLY A 132 6.56 -6.81 14.17
N ASP A 133 7.12 -5.89 13.39
CA ASP A 133 8.37 -6.07 12.62
C ASP A 133 8.36 -7.36 11.78
N GLN A 134 7.27 -7.70 11.09
CA GLN A 134 7.17 -8.94 10.32
C GLN A 134 7.26 -8.74 8.79
N ASP A 135 7.52 -9.81 8.02
CA ASP A 135 7.50 -9.76 6.54
C ASP A 135 6.10 -9.38 6.06
N VAL A 136 6.03 -8.44 5.10
CA VAL A 136 4.76 -7.95 4.53
C VAL A 136 3.85 -9.07 4.02
N ARG A 137 4.41 -10.16 3.48
CA ARG A 137 3.66 -11.34 3.02
C ARG A 137 2.94 -12.03 4.18
N ARG A 138 3.64 -12.20 5.30
CA ARG A 138 3.05 -12.80 6.50
C ARG A 138 1.96 -11.89 7.07
N TRP A 139 2.20 -10.58 7.05
CA TRP A 139 1.23 -9.59 7.52
C TRP A 139 -0.06 -9.61 6.68
N VAL A 140 0.01 -9.62 5.35
CA VAL A 140 -1.21 -9.67 4.53
C VAL A 140 -1.94 -11.01 4.58
N VAL A 141 -1.24 -12.13 4.77
CA VAL A 141 -1.89 -13.44 5.03
C VAL A 141 -2.68 -13.36 6.33
N ARG A 142 -2.08 -12.80 7.40
CA ARG A 142 -2.77 -12.60 8.66
C ARG A 142 -3.97 -11.66 8.52
N ALA A 143 -3.84 -10.59 7.72
CA ALA A 143 -4.96 -9.70 7.43
C ALA A 143 -6.14 -10.42 6.77
N ALA A 144 -5.86 -11.31 5.80
CA ALA A 144 -6.88 -12.14 5.17
C ALA A 144 -7.50 -13.17 6.13
N GLU A 145 -6.71 -13.82 6.97
CA GLU A 145 -7.20 -14.74 8.01
C GLU A 145 -8.13 -14.05 9.00
N LEU A 146 -7.84 -12.79 9.33
CA LEU A 146 -8.70 -11.95 10.14
C LEU A 146 -9.94 -11.47 9.38
N GLY A 147 -10.03 -11.63 8.06
CA GLY A 147 -11.19 -11.27 7.25
C GLY A 147 -11.19 -9.83 6.74
N PHE A 148 -10.04 -9.13 6.77
CA PHE A 148 -9.96 -7.81 6.13
C PHE A 148 -10.00 -7.95 4.61
N GLY A 149 -10.89 -7.19 3.97
CA GLY A 149 -11.03 -7.15 2.50
C GLY A 149 -10.12 -6.11 1.84
N THR A 150 -9.61 -5.13 2.60
CA THR A 150 -8.75 -4.04 2.13
C THR A 150 -7.64 -3.83 3.15
N VAL A 151 -6.43 -3.53 2.70
CA VAL A 151 -5.30 -3.11 3.55
C VAL A 151 -4.61 -1.90 2.95
N TRP A 152 -4.01 -1.06 3.80
CA TRP A 152 -3.25 0.10 3.38
C TRP A 152 -1.78 0.00 3.79
N LEU A 153 -0.89 -0.07 2.79
CA LEU A 153 0.56 -0.06 2.93
C LEU A 153 1.13 1.35 2.73
N HIS A 154 1.73 1.93 3.76
CA HIS A 154 2.35 3.24 3.71
C HIS A 154 3.88 3.14 3.71
N GLY A 155 4.54 3.56 2.63
CA GLY A 155 6.00 3.49 2.52
C GLY A 155 6.70 4.71 3.11
N SER A 156 6.97 4.72 4.42
CA SER A 156 7.58 5.88 5.10
C SER A 156 8.97 6.23 4.56
N GLN A 157 9.83 5.24 4.37
CA GLN A 157 11.17 5.49 3.78
C GLN A 157 11.09 5.95 2.31
N ALA A 158 10.04 5.53 1.60
CA ALA A 158 9.82 5.93 0.22
C ALA A 158 9.40 7.40 0.17
N GLU A 159 8.56 7.82 1.12
CA GLU A 159 8.17 9.21 1.37
C GLU A 159 9.37 10.09 1.74
N GLU A 160 10.17 9.70 2.73
CA GLU A 160 11.37 10.43 3.16
C GLU A 160 12.35 10.68 2.00
N ARG A 161 12.48 9.72 1.08
CA ARG A 161 13.40 9.82 -0.06
C ARG A 161 12.78 10.55 -1.26
N GLY A 162 11.45 10.61 -1.36
CA GLY A 162 10.74 11.17 -2.51
C GLY A 162 11.02 10.45 -3.83
N ARG A 163 11.24 9.13 -3.80
CA ARG A 163 11.69 8.33 -4.97
C ARG A 163 10.64 7.38 -5.55
N GLY A 164 9.37 7.68 -5.32
CA GLY A 164 8.23 6.86 -5.74
C GLY A 164 7.72 5.94 -4.64
N LEU A 165 6.78 5.08 -5.01
CA LEU A 165 6.10 4.16 -4.09
C LEU A 165 6.95 2.91 -3.83
N ASP A 166 6.68 2.21 -2.72
CA ASP A 166 7.30 0.91 -2.43
C ASP A 166 6.61 -0.20 -3.25
N LEU A 167 6.90 -0.24 -4.55
CA LEU A 167 6.32 -1.24 -5.47
C LEU A 167 6.77 -2.67 -5.13
N GLU A 168 7.95 -2.84 -4.52
CA GLU A 168 8.39 -4.16 -4.06
C GLU A 168 7.48 -4.69 -2.94
N ALA A 169 7.12 -3.84 -1.96
CA ALA A 169 6.16 -4.21 -0.93
C ALA A 169 4.80 -4.59 -1.54
N LEU A 170 4.33 -3.84 -2.56
CA LEU A 170 3.09 -4.13 -3.28
C LEU A 170 3.12 -5.50 -3.97
N VAL A 171 4.17 -5.79 -4.75
CA VAL A 171 4.33 -7.08 -5.46
C VAL A 171 4.35 -8.25 -4.48
N ARG A 172 5.11 -8.10 -3.39
CA ARG A 172 5.19 -9.12 -2.33
C ARG A 172 3.83 -9.34 -1.67
N ALA A 173 3.15 -8.27 -1.27
CA ALA A 173 1.82 -8.34 -0.68
C ALA A 173 0.82 -9.01 -1.62
N ARG A 174 0.81 -8.59 -2.91
CA ARG A 174 -0.13 -9.11 -3.89
C ARG A 174 0.04 -10.60 -4.16
N SER A 175 1.26 -11.13 -4.04
CA SER A 175 1.52 -12.57 -4.21
C SER A 175 0.83 -13.47 -3.17
N ARG A 176 0.30 -12.92 -2.07
CA ARG A 176 -0.25 -13.66 -0.92
C ARG A 176 -1.60 -13.15 -0.42
N TYR A 177 -2.13 -12.11 -1.04
CA TYR A 177 -3.37 -11.48 -0.66
C TYR A 177 -4.21 -11.35 -1.92
N ASP A 178 -5.53 -11.48 -1.82
CA ASP A 178 -6.46 -11.25 -2.94
C ASP A 178 -7.33 -10.00 -2.75
N GLY A 179 -7.39 -9.45 -1.52
CA GLY A 179 -8.15 -8.24 -1.21
C GLY A 179 -7.56 -6.95 -1.79
N ALA A 180 -8.18 -5.80 -1.51
CA ALA A 180 -7.77 -4.52 -2.07
C ALA A 180 -6.47 -3.96 -1.44
N ILE A 181 -5.54 -3.65 -2.34
CA ILE A 181 -4.27 -2.90 -2.26
C ILE A 181 -4.34 -1.39 -2.12
N TRP A 182 -4.34 -0.74 -0.96
CA TRP A 182 -4.10 0.72 -0.91
C TRP A 182 -2.62 0.99 -0.64
N ILE A 183 -2.03 1.92 -1.41
CA ILE A 183 -0.62 2.28 -1.24
C ILE A 183 -0.43 3.80 -1.12
N SER A 184 0.47 4.23 -0.25
CA SER A 184 0.89 5.62 -0.15
C SER A 184 2.40 5.76 0.10
N GLY A 185 2.89 6.98 -0.05
CA GLY A 185 4.29 7.36 0.21
C GLY A 185 5.11 7.60 -1.06
N GLY A 186 5.95 8.64 -1.03
CA GLY A 186 7.07 8.83 -1.95
C GLY A 186 6.78 9.32 -3.36
N VAL A 187 5.52 9.50 -3.76
CA VAL A 187 5.18 10.08 -5.06
C VAL A 187 5.50 11.58 -5.09
N THR A 188 6.44 11.96 -5.95
CA THR A 188 6.86 13.35 -6.22
C THR A 188 6.80 13.72 -7.70
N GLU A 189 6.66 12.74 -8.60
CA GLU A 189 6.67 12.91 -10.05
C GLU A 189 5.62 12.00 -10.71
N LEU A 190 5.05 12.42 -11.86
CA LEU A 190 4.06 11.63 -12.60
C LEU A 190 4.57 10.24 -13.01
N ARG A 191 5.87 10.12 -13.33
CA ARG A 191 6.50 8.83 -13.66
C ARG A 191 6.34 7.77 -12.56
N HIS A 192 6.19 8.18 -11.29
CA HIS A 192 5.98 7.23 -10.19
C HIS A 192 4.59 6.59 -10.27
N LEU A 193 3.59 7.35 -10.72
CA LEU A 193 2.23 6.85 -10.97
C LEU A 193 2.19 5.96 -12.22
N GLU A 194 2.94 6.32 -13.26
CA GLU A 194 3.10 5.46 -14.44
C GLU A 194 3.75 4.12 -14.11
N ASN A 195 4.77 4.13 -13.24
CA ASN A 195 5.40 2.89 -12.76
C ASN A 195 4.42 2.05 -11.95
N LEU A 196 3.62 2.67 -11.07
CA LEU A 196 2.55 1.98 -10.35
C LEU A 196 1.53 1.36 -11.33
N ARG A 197 1.15 2.09 -12.38
CA ARG A 197 0.23 1.60 -13.40
C ARG A 197 0.79 0.39 -14.15
N ARG A 198 2.07 0.42 -14.54
CA ARG A 198 2.76 -0.69 -15.22
C ARG A 198 2.83 -1.94 -14.34
N GLU A 199 3.15 -1.77 -13.06
CA GLU A 199 3.20 -2.87 -12.09
C GLU A 199 1.79 -3.42 -11.78
N GLY A 200 0.81 -2.53 -11.64
CA GLY A 200 -0.55 -2.87 -11.23
C GLY A 200 -0.63 -3.33 -9.78
N GLY A 201 -1.67 -4.10 -9.44
CA GLY A 201 -1.84 -4.73 -8.12
C GLY A 201 -2.41 -3.83 -7.01
N ALA A 202 -2.33 -2.50 -7.15
CA ALA A 202 -2.99 -1.55 -6.25
C ALA A 202 -4.44 -1.27 -6.68
N ALA A 203 -5.35 -1.20 -5.71
CA ALA A 203 -6.72 -0.74 -5.88
C ALA A 203 -6.81 0.80 -5.75
N ALA A 204 -5.97 1.40 -4.93
CA ALA A 204 -5.89 2.86 -4.76
C ALA A 204 -4.46 3.31 -4.47
N VAL A 205 -4.13 4.51 -4.93
CA VAL A 205 -2.97 5.29 -4.47
C VAL A 205 -3.48 6.49 -3.68
N VAL A 206 -2.95 6.66 -2.46
CA VAL A 206 -3.31 7.77 -1.58
C VAL A 206 -2.19 8.80 -1.58
N LEU A 207 -2.50 10.04 -1.94
CA LEU A 207 -1.55 11.16 -2.01
C LEU A 207 -1.98 12.31 -1.09
N PRO A 208 -1.03 13.01 -0.44
CA PRO A 208 -1.36 14.21 0.31
C PRO A 208 -1.66 15.40 -0.64
N PRO A 209 -2.31 16.47 -0.15
CA PRO A 209 -2.89 17.51 -1.01
C PRO A 209 -1.83 18.34 -1.71
N ASP A 210 -0.69 18.58 -1.07
CA ASP A 210 0.47 19.28 -1.64
C ASP A 210 1.02 18.56 -2.86
N ARG A 211 1.02 17.23 -2.85
CA ARG A 211 1.45 16.41 -3.99
C ARG A 211 0.45 16.47 -5.14
N ILE A 212 -0.84 16.45 -4.84
CA ILE A 212 -1.88 16.62 -5.86
C ILE A 212 -1.82 18.02 -6.47
N ALA A 213 -1.64 19.06 -5.67
CA ALA A 213 -1.47 20.43 -6.15
C ALA A 213 -0.25 20.56 -7.09
N ALA A 214 0.87 19.88 -6.76
CA ALA A 214 2.07 19.91 -7.59
C ALA A 214 1.96 19.11 -8.90
N LEU A 215 1.27 17.96 -8.89
CA LEU A 215 1.15 17.07 -10.05
C LEU A 215 -0.03 17.41 -10.96
N GLY A 216 -1.08 18.01 -10.39
CA GLY A 216 -2.39 18.17 -10.99
C GLY A 216 -3.21 16.87 -10.98
N VAL A 217 -4.51 16.96 -10.68
CA VAL A 217 -5.43 15.81 -10.66
C VAL A 217 -5.53 15.15 -12.04
N ALA A 218 -5.78 15.91 -13.10
CA ALA A 218 -5.95 15.34 -14.44
C ALA A 218 -4.69 14.64 -14.98
N PRO A 219 -3.48 15.23 -14.88
CA PRO A 219 -2.23 14.52 -15.23
C PRO A 219 -1.99 13.27 -14.37
N ALA A 220 -2.25 13.33 -13.06
CA ALA A 220 -2.11 12.17 -12.18
C ALA A 220 -3.05 11.02 -12.56
N LEU A 221 -4.31 11.32 -12.86
CA LEU A 221 -5.27 10.34 -13.38
C LEU A 221 -4.81 9.76 -14.71
N ALA A 222 -4.38 10.60 -15.66
CA ALA A 222 -3.88 10.14 -16.94
C ALA A 222 -2.67 9.19 -16.79
N ALA A 223 -1.76 9.46 -15.85
CA ALA A 223 -0.63 8.59 -15.53
C ALA A 223 -1.04 7.21 -14.96
N LEU A 224 -2.20 7.14 -14.30
CA LEU A 224 -2.77 5.92 -13.73
C LEU A 224 -3.67 5.13 -14.70
N ARG A 225 -4.09 5.73 -15.82
CA ARG A 225 -4.97 5.06 -16.80
C ARG A 225 -4.18 4.32 -17.88
N PRO A 226 -4.65 3.14 -18.33
CA PRO A 226 -4.01 2.42 -19.43
C PRO A 226 -3.89 3.32 -20.66
N GLN A 227 -2.71 3.33 -21.30
CA GLN A 227 -2.53 4.06 -22.55
C GLN A 227 -3.00 3.19 -23.73
N ALA A 228 -3.70 3.79 -24.68
CA ALA A 228 -4.14 3.10 -25.89
C ALA A 228 -2.91 2.58 -26.66
N GLY A 229 -2.82 1.26 -26.85
CA GLY A 229 -1.72 0.62 -27.59
C GLY A 229 -0.68 -0.11 -26.74
N GLU A 230 -0.75 -0.09 -25.41
CA GLU A 230 -0.02 -1.06 -24.59
C GLU A 230 -0.65 -2.46 -24.75
N ALA A 231 -0.26 -3.17 -25.81
CA ALA A 231 -0.49 -4.59 -25.92
C ALA A 231 0.29 -5.28 -24.78
N LEU A 232 -0.42 -6.05 -23.95
CA LEU A 232 0.12 -6.83 -22.84
C LEU A 232 1.21 -7.79 -23.32
N ALA A 233 2.48 -7.39 -23.23
CA ALA A 233 3.61 -8.29 -23.31
C ALA A 233 3.75 -9.03 -21.96
N VAL A 234 2.88 -10.00 -21.72
CA VAL A 234 3.11 -11.01 -20.67
C VAL A 234 3.26 -12.35 -21.37
N GLU A 235 4.41 -12.54 -22.01
CA GLU A 235 4.86 -13.86 -22.42
C GLU A 235 5.37 -14.55 -21.14
N VAL A 236 4.49 -15.28 -20.46
CA VAL A 236 4.91 -16.20 -19.41
C VAL A 236 5.74 -17.29 -20.09
N ALA A 237 7.06 -17.15 -20.02
CA ALA A 237 8.00 -18.22 -20.27
C ALA A 237 7.68 -19.35 -19.27
N ARG A 238 6.74 -20.21 -19.63
CA ARG A 238 6.57 -21.52 -19.00
C ARG A 238 7.83 -22.30 -19.35
N GLY A 239 8.83 -22.19 -18.49
CA GLY A 239 10.00 -23.05 -18.48
C GLY A 239 9.53 -24.49 -18.42
N GLY A 240 9.54 -25.16 -19.58
CA GLY A 240 9.33 -26.59 -19.68
C GLY A 240 10.39 -27.28 -18.84
N CYS A 241 9.96 -28.11 -17.89
CA CYS A 241 10.83 -29.08 -17.25
C CYS A 241 11.38 -30.01 -18.35
N PRO A 242 12.71 -30.16 -18.50
CA PRO A 242 13.25 -31.22 -19.35
C PRO A 242 12.89 -32.56 -18.71
N GLY A 243 12.12 -33.36 -19.45
CA GLY A 243 11.75 -34.71 -19.05
C GLY A 243 12.99 -35.57 -18.81
N ALA A 244 13.01 -36.26 -17.69
CA ALA A 244 13.95 -37.31 -17.38
C ALA A 244 13.80 -38.44 -18.42
N ALA A 245 14.79 -38.59 -19.30
CA ALA A 245 14.97 -39.81 -20.07
C ALA A 245 15.70 -40.82 -19.17
N GLY A 246 15.00 -41.88 -18.79
CA GLY A 246 15.59 -43.02 -18.10
C GLY A 246 16.52 -43.78 -19.03
N GLU A 247 17.77 -43.96 -18.62
CA GLU A 247 18.67 -44.95 -19.20
C GLU A 247 18.53 -46.25 -18.40
N GLY A 248 18.20 -47.31 -19.12
CA GLY A 248 18.04 -48.67 -18.60
C GLY A 248 19.36 -49.29 -18.18
N LEU A 249 19.30 -50.10 -17.12
CA LEU A 249 20.34 -51.06 -16.76
C LEU A 249 20.56 -52.09 -17.88
N PRO A 250 21.81 -52.48 -18.15
CA PRO A 250 22.10 -53.84 -18.62
C PRO A 250 22.40 -54.77 -17.43
N ALA A 251 22.00 -56.02 -17.61
CA ALA A 251 22.22 -57.16 -16.72
C ALA A 251 23.68 -57.65 -16.70
#